data_AF-A0A1H7ZN11-F1
#
_entry.id   AF-A0A1H7ZN11-F1
#
_cell.length_a   1.000
_cell.length_b   1.000
_cell.length_c   1.000
_cell.angle_alpha   90.00
_cell.angle_beta   90.00
_cell.angle_gamma   90.00
#
_symmetry.space_group_name_H-M   'P 1'
#
loop_
_entity.id
_entity.type
_entity.pdbx_description
1 polymer ?
#
loop_
_entity_poly.entity_id
_entity_poly.type
_entity_poly.pdbx_seq_one_letter_code
_entity_poly.pdbx_strand_id
1 'polypeptide(L)'
;MKFNKTMMACSILMIGLIAAGCKKEKYISRDTSYLKPPPPDTTAPPVVDPTLITFDNADKADGWQTVGTPAIATTGQKEGAGYLKNTIASGSDFMQFIKDLSTPLDTKLTGNNGQFKFWWYVSDVSLLKADGSIEITSSGKSDDHESAWDVAPLIPTLKNGWNEIALNFSKAIKTNDGGADYSAINHFRIFFFTASKDHGDLVTGVDDLVFRAAPAPPPVVFDNADKADGWQTVGTPTIATTGQKEGTGYLKNTIANGSDFMQFIKDVTPPVNSSFSAADGRFTFWWYVSDVSLLKADGSIEITSSGKSDDHESAWDVAPLIPTLKNGWNQITLDFDKSIKTGDGGADYTAINHFRIFFFTQTKDHGDLVTGVDDLKFISK
;
A
#
# COMPACT_ATOMS: atom_id res chain seq x y z
N MET A 1 37.16 -31.72 -65.32
CA MET A 1 36.76 -32.07 -63.93
C MET A 1 37.45 -31.15 -62.93
N LYS A 2 36.98 -29.91 -62.78
CA LYS A 2 37.61 -28.89 -61.90
C LYS A 2 36.57 -28.01 -61.17
N PHE A 3 35.42 -28.59 -60.80
CA PHE A 3 34.33 -27.82 -60.16
C PHE A 3 33.77 -28.40 -58.85
N ASN A 4 34.32 -29.49 -58.31
CA ASN A 4 33.74 -30.15 -57.12
C ASN A 4 34.48 -29.90 -55.79
N LYS A 5 35.61 -29.18 -55.78
CA LYS A 5 36.39 -28.95 -54.53
C LYS A 5 36.13 -27.60 -53.87
N THR A 6 35.59 -26.61 -54.58
CA THR A 6 35.39 -25.25 -54.04
C THR A 6 34.08 -25.11 -53.26
N MET A 7 33.03 -25.85 -53.63
CA MET A 7 31.72 -25.78 -52.93
C MET A 7 31.74 -26.41 -51.53
N MET A 8 32.62 -27.39 -51.27
CA MET A 8 32.68 -28.06 -49.96
C MET A 8 33.45 -27.24 -48.91
N ALA A 9 34.39 -26.38 -49.33
CA ALA A 9 35.13 -25.49 -48.44
C ALA A 9 34.28 -24.31 -47.95
N CYS A 10 33.36 -23.79 -48.77
CA CYS A 10 32.47 -22.70 -48.36
C CYS A 10 31.39 -23.14 -47.35
N SER A 11 30.93 -24.40 -47.43
CA SER A 11 29.91 -24.91 -46.50
C SER A 11 30.43 -25.17 -45.09
N ILE A 12 31.72 -25.52 -44.95
CA ILE A 12 32.34 -25.75 -43.63
C ILE A 12 32.69 -24.42 -42.93
N LEU A 13 33.04 -23.37 -43.70
CA LEU A 13 33.31 -22.04 -43.14
C LEU A 13 32.02 -21.35 -42.61
N MET A 14 30.88 -21.57 -43.28
CA MET A 14 29.58 -21.02 -42.86
C MET A 14 29.03 -21.68 -41.58
N ILE A 15 29.29 -22.97 -41.36
CA ILE A 15 28.84 -23.66 -40.13
C ILE A 15 29.71 -23.26 -38.92
N GLY A 16 31.00 -23.00 -39.11
CA GLY A 16 31.88 -22.48 -38.05
C GLY A 16 31.52 -21.08 -37.55
N LEU A 17 31.03 -20.21 -38.44
CA LEU A 17 30.62 -18.84 -38.08
C LEU A 17 29.28 -18.80 -37.32
N ILE A 18 28.39 -19.76 -37.53
CA ILE A 18 27.10 -19.84 -36.80
C ILE A 18 27.30 -20.38 -35.37
N ALA A 19 28.29 -21.26 -35.14
CA ALA A 19 28.57 -21.79 -33.81
C ALA A 19 29.34 -20.80 -32.90
N ALA A 20 30.09 -19.85 -33.46
CA ALA A 20 30.82 -18.83 -32.68
C ALA A 20 29.96 -17.60 -32.33
N GLY A 21 28.88 -17.33 -33.08
CA GLY A 21 27.99 -16.18 -32.87
C GLY A 21 26.88 -16.40 -31.82
N CYS A 22 26.66 -17.64 -31.37
CA CYS A 22 25.62 -18.00 -30.40
C CYS A 22 26.15 -18.17 -28.97
N LYS A 23 27.11 -17.34 -28.54
CA LYS A 23 27.20 -17.04 -27.11
C LYS A 23 26.05 -16.10 -26.80
N LYS A 24 24.94 -16.63 -26.28
CA LYS A 24 23.95 -15.81 -25.57
C LYS A 24 24.72 -15.02 -24.52
N GLU A 25 24.98 -13.75 -24.77
CA GLU A 25 25.31 -12.84 -23.70
C GLU A 25 24.15 -12.97 -22.72
N LYS A 26 24.45 -13.47 -21.51
CA LYS A 26 23.53 -13.34 -20.39
C LYS A 26 23.36 -11.84 -20.21
N TYR A 27 22.28 -11.28 -20.75
CA TYR A 27 21.81 -9.98 -20.33
C TYR A 27 21.60 -10.08 -18.83
N ILE A 28 22.56 -9.54 -18.09
CA ILE A 28 22.36 -9.24 -16.70
C ILE A 28 21.26 -8.18 -16.74
N SER A 29 20.08 -8.53 -16.24
CA SER A 29 19.01 -7.57 -16.01
C SER A 29 19.65 -6.33 -15.41
N ARG A 30 19.59 -5.19 -16.11
CA ARG A 30 20.08 -3.93 -15.53
C ARG A 30 19.17 -3.67 -14.36
N ASP A 31 19.72 -3.81 -13.17
CA ASP A 31 19.03 -3.48 -11.94
C ASP A 31 18.73 -1.98 -11.93
N THR A 32 17.45 -1.64 -12.07
CA THR A 32 16.95 -0.26 -12.04
C THR A 32 16.51 0.16 -10.64
N SER A 33 16.73 -0.67 -9.60
CA SER A 33 16.35 -0.38 -8.20
C SER A 33 16.94 0.94 -7.67
N TYR A 34 18.05 1.41 -8.25
CA TYR A 34 18.71 2.67 -7.88
C TYR A 34 18.26 3.90 -8.69
N LEU A 35 17.36 3.75 -9.67
CA LEU A 35 16.86 4.90 -10.43
C LEU A 35 15.81 5.64 -9.60
N LYS A 36 16.18 6.80 -9.07
CA LYS A 36 15.24 7.76 -8.49
C LYS A 36 14.21 8.12 -9.58
N PRO A 37 12.90 8.11 -9.28
CA PRO A 37 11.90 8.53 -10.24
C PRO A 37 12.25 9.92 -10.79
N PRO A 38 12.10 10.15 -12.11
CA PRO A 38 12.23 11.50 -12.65
C PRO A 38 11.29 12.45 -11.87
N PRO A 39 11.68 13.72 -11.68
CA PRO A 39 10.78 14.72 -11.10
C PRO A 39 9.45 14.69 -11.85
N PRO A 40 8.30 14.81 -11.15
CA PRO A 40 7.00 14.83 -11.82
C PRO A 40 6.98 15.92 -12.89
N ASP A 41 6.67 15.53 -14.12
CA ASP A 41 6.45 16.48 -15.21
C ASP A 41 5.15 17.22 -14.92
N THR A 42 5.26 18.50 -14.56
CA THR A 42 4.11 19.36 -14.21
C THR A 42 3.40 19.94 -15.44
N THR A 43 3.83 19.57 -16.66
CA THR A 43 3.27 20.07 -17.91
C THR A 43 2.50 19.01 -18.71
N ALA A 44 2.62 17.73 -18.33
CA ALA A 44 1.83 16.66 -18.92
C ALA A 44 0.40 16.69 -18.38
N PRO A 45 -0.64 16.48 -19.23
CA PRO A 45 -1.98 16.20 -18.75
C PRO A 45 -1.95 15.03 -17.75
N PRO A 46 -2.77 15.03 -16.69
CA PRO A 46 -2.81 13.92 -15.74
C PRO A 46 -2.96 12.60 -16.50
N VAL A 47 -2.16 11.60 -16.13
CA VAL A 47 -2.33 10.24 -16.66
C VAL A 47 -3.74 9.79 -16.27
N VAL A 48 -4.61 9.59 -17.26
CA VAL A 48 -5.99 9.13 -17.04
C VAL A 48 -5.90 7.70 -16.49
N ASP A 49 -6.26 7.54 -15.22
CA ASP A 49 -6.42 6.23 -14.61
C ASP A 49 -7.75 5.62 -15.10
N PRO A 50 -7.71 4.56 -15.94
CA PRO A 50 -8.92 3.99 -16.54
C PRO A 50 -9.83 3.30 -15.53
N THR A 51 -9.41 3.20 -14.26
CA THR A 51 -10.21 2.65 -13.16
C THR A 51 -11.06 3.70 -12.45
N LEU A 52 -10.89 4.99 -12.78
CA LEU A 52 -11.70 6.07 -12.21
C LEU A 52 -13.12 6.07 -12.78
N ILE A 53 -14.09 6.25 -11.90
CA ILE A 53 -15.49 6.45 -12.25
C ILE A 53 -15.86 7.88 -11.88
N THR A 54 -16.04 8.72 -12.91
CA THR A 54 -16.35 10.14 -12.75
C THR A 54 -17.74 10.34 -12.16
N PHE A 55 -17.81 11.09 -11.07
CA PHE A 55 -19.06 11.64 -10.54
C PHE A 55 -19.39 12.98 -11.24
N ASP A 56 -18.47 13.95 -11.18
CA ASP A 56 -18.58 15.24 -11.88
C ASP A 56 -17.20 15.91 -11.99
N ASN A 57 -16.86 16.41 -13.17
CA ASN A 57 -15.60 17.11 -13.44
C ASN A 57 -15.58 18.57 -12.96
N ALA A 58 -16.72 19.12 -12.49
CA ALA A 58 -16.88 20.53 -12.11
C ALA A 58 -16.55 21.56 -13.23
N ASP A 59 -16.52 21.13 -14.50
CA ASP A 59 -16.30 21.97 -15.68
C ASP A 59 -17.45 22.93 -16.01
N LYS A 60 -18.65 22.67 -15.45
CA LYS A 60 -19.88 23.42 -15.73
C LYS A 60 -20.66 23.66 -14.45
N ALA A 61 -21.33 24.81 -14.36
CA ALA A 61 -22.16 25.18 -13.23
C ALA A 61 -23.48 24.39 -13.14
N ASP A 62 -23.88 23.70 -14.21
CA ASP A 62 -25.19 23.05 -14.31
C ASP A 62 -25.37 21.99 -13.21
N GLY A 63 -26.49 22.10 -12.47
CA GLY A 63 -26.84 21.19 -11.38
C GLY A 63 -26.04 21.39 -10.08
N TRP A 64 -25.08 22.32 -10.04
CA TRP A 64 -24.37 22.69 -8.82
C TRP A 64 -25.17 23.72 -8.02
N GLN A 65 -25.12 23.60 -6.69
CA GLN A 65 -25.64 24.58 -5.74
C GLN A 65 -24.50 25.01 -4.80
N THR A 66 -24.45 26.30 -4.46
CA THR A 66 -23.44 26.84 -3.54
C THR A 66 -24.03 28.02 -2.76
N VAL A 67 -23.26 28.59 -1.82
CA VAL A 67 -23.63 29.87 -1.20
C VAL A 67 -23.46 30.98 -2.23
N GLY A 68 -24.57 31.43 -2.82
CA GLY A 68 -24.55 32.36 -3.94
C GLY A 68 -24.63 31.65 -5.30
N THR A 69 -24.17 32.32 -6.36
CA THR A 69 -24.26 31.77 -7.72
C THR A 69 -23.05 30.86 -8.02
N PRO A 70 -23.26 29.61 -8.46
CA PRO A 70 -22.17 28.75 -8.92
C PRO A 70 -21.38 29.41 -10.05
N ALA A 71 -20.05 29.46 -9.92
CA ALA A 71 -19.17 30.08 -10.89
C ALA A 71 -18.03 29.13 -11.27
N ILE A 72 -17.77 29.01 -12.57
CA ILE A 72 -16.66 28.21 -13.10
C ILE A 72 -15.47 29.12 -13.36
N ALA A 73 -14.33 28.80 -12.75
CA ALA A 73 -13.06 29.42 -13.07
C ALA A 73 -12.32 28.57 -14.11
N THR A 74 -11.86 29.19 -15.19
CA THR A 74 -11.26 28.51 -16.35
C THR A 74 -9.72 28.49 -16.32
N THR A 75 -9.14 28.91 -15.20
CA THR A 75 -7.69 28.93 -14.99
C THR A 75 -7.35 28.44 -13.60
N GLY A 76 -6.34 27.58 -13.48
CA GLY A 76 -5.88 27.04 -12.21
C GLY A 76 -6.65 25.80 -11.76
N GLN A 77 -7.51 25.24 -12.61
CA GLN A 77 -8.15 23.94 -12.44
C GLN A 77 -7.12 22.80 -12.40
N LYS A 78 -7.54 21.65 -11.86
CA LYS A 78 -6.75 20.43 -11.74
C LYS A 78 -6.93 19.49 -12.91
N GLU A 79 -8.10 19.49 -13.50
CA GLU A 79 -8.40 18.79 -14.74
C GLU A 79 -9.37 19.61 -15.58
N GLY A 80 -9.65 19.15 -16.80
CA GLY A 80 -10.73 19.73 -17.59
C GLY A 80 -10.56 21.20 -18.01
N ALA A 81 -11.71 21.80 -18.31
CA ALA A 81 -11.88 23.16 -18.80
C ALA A 81 -12.05 24.20 -17.68
N GLY A 82 -12.37 23.78 -16.46
CA GLY A 82 -12.49 24.68 -15.32
C GLY A 82 -12.78 23.94 -14.01
N TYR A 83 -13.01 24.70 -12.95
CA TYR A 83 -13.41 24.17 -11.65
C TYR A 83 -14.48 25.05 -11.02
N LEU A 84 -15.29 24.48 -10.13
CA LEU A 84 -16.29 25.23 -9.38
C LEU A 84 -15.61 26.05 -8.30
N LYS A 85 -15.76 27.38 -8.36
CA LYS A 85 -15.11 28.33 -7.47
C LYS A 85 -16.15 29.18 -6.74
N ASN A 86 -15.90 29.44 -5.47
CA ASN A 86 -16.65 30.44 -4.72
C ASN A 86 -15.78 31.13 -3.64
N THR A 87 -16.33 32.13 -2.97
CA THR A 87 -15.65 32.93 -1.93
C THR A 87 -16.55 33.10 -0.72
N ILE A 88 -16.04 32.77 0.47
CA ILE A 88 -16.64 33.24 1.72
C ILE A 88 -16.12 34.66 1.93
N ALA A 89 -16.97 35.65 1.64
CA ALA A 89 -16.62 37.05 1.83
C ALA A 89 -16.55 37.41 3.32
N SER A 90 -15.72 38.40 3.66
CA SER A 90 -15.68 39.00 4.99
C SER A 90 -17.10 39.31 5.50
N GLY A 91 -17.42 38.89 6.73
CA GLY A 91 -18.74 39.04 7.36
C GLY A 91 -19.68 37.84 7.18
N SER A 92 -19.29 36.83 6.40
CA SER A 92 -19.95 35.52 6.30
C SER A 92 -18.99 34.43 6.78
N ASP A 93 -19.50 33.26 7.15
CA ASP A 93 -18.67 32.18 7.72
C ASP A 93 -19.01 30.79 7.20
N PHE A 94 -19.87 30.67 6.19
CA PHE A 94 -20.39 29.39 5.70
C PHE A 94 -20.17 29.23 4.19
N MET A 95 -19.80 28.01 3.78
CA MET A 95 -19.78 27.59 2.39
C MET A 95 -20.33 26.18 2.23
N GLN A 96 -20.94 25.93 1.08
CA GLN A 96 -21.27 24.59 0.64
C GLN A 96 -21.10 24.46 -0.88
N PHE A 97 -20.85 23.24 -1.32
CA PHE A 97 -20.99 22.81 -2.71
C PHE A 97 -21.84 21.55 -2.72
N ILE A 98 -22.93 21.57 -3.48
CA ILE A 98 -23.86 20.45 -3.61
C ILE A 98 -24.02 20.11 -5.09
N LYS A 99 -23.98 18.82 -5.41
CA LYS A 99 -24.27 18.32 -6.76
C LYS A 99 -25.22 17.14 -6.69
N ASP A 100 -26.33 17.27 -7.41
CA ASP A 100 -27.29 16.19 -7.65
C ASP A 100 -27.10 15.64 -9.07
N LEU A 101 -27.13 14.31 -9.20
CA LEU A 101 -27.23 13.62 -10.47
C LEU A 101 -28.68 13.23 -10.74
N SER A 102 -29.17 13.57 -11.94
CA SER A 102 -30.50 13.12 -12.38
C SER A 102 -30.58 11.60 -12.61
N THR A 103 -29.43 10.94 -12.75
CA THR A 103 -29.32 9.50 -12.93
C THR A 103 -28.30 8.97 -11.92
N PRO A 104 -28.68 8.04 -11.03
CA PRO A 104 -27.75 7.42 -10.10
C PRO A 104 -26.57 6.75 -10.81
N LEU A 105 -25.41 6.86 -10.19
CA LEU A 105 -24.15 6.35 -10.65
C LEU A 105 -23.76 5.09 -9.86
N ASP A 106 -23.53 4.01 -10.58
CA ASP A 106 -22.95 2.80 -10.02
C ASP A 106 -21.42 2.93 -9.98
N THR A 107 -20.87 3.02 -8.77
CA THR A 107 -19.43 3.16 -8.57
C THR A 107 -18.65 1.86 -8.80
N LYS A 108 -19.32 0.70 -8.97
CA LYS A 108 -18.69 -0.63 -9.09
C LYS A 108 -17.80 -1.01 -7.89
N LEU A 109 -17.96 -0.32 -6.76
CA LEU A 109 -17.19 -0.49 -5.54
C LEU A 109 -18.10 -0.91 -4.39
N THR A 110 -17.47 -1.29 -3.28
CA THR A 110 -18.12 -1.71 -2.05
C THR A 110 -17.61 -0.86 -0.89
N GLY A 111 -18.34 -0.87 0.22
CA GLY A 111 -17.92 -0.17 1.44
C GLY A 111 -16.53 -0.54 1.96
N ASN A 112 -15.97 -1.68 1.55
CA ASN A 112 -14.65 -2.14 2.00
C ASN A 112 -13.50 -1.74 1.08
N ASN A 113 -13.76 -1.56 -0.22
CA ASN A 113 -12.70 -1.34 -1.21
C ASN A 113 -12.82 -0.01 -1.96
N GLY A 114 -13.86 0.78 -1.74
CA GLY A 114 -14.05 2.03 -2.46
C GLY A 114 -13.45 3.25 -1.77
N GLN A 115 -13.10 4.24 -2.60
CA GLN A 115 -12.64 5.55 -2.19
C GLN A 115 -13.31 6.62 -3.06
N PHE A 116 -13.81 7.67 -2.43
CA PHE A 116 -14.20 8.91 -3.11
C PHE A 116 -13.04 9.90 -3.07
N LYS A 117 -12.77 10.55 -4.21
CA LYS A 117 -11.64 11.45 -4.38
C LYS A 117 -12.08 12.70 -5.10
N PHE A 118 -11.56 13.84 -4.68
CA PHE A 118 -11.75 15.11 -5.39
C PHE A 118 -10.66 16.10 -4.99
N TRP A 119 -10.49 17.16 -5.77
CA TRP A 119 -9.61 18.27 -5.40
C TRP A 119 -10.40 19.35 -4.68
N TRP A 120 -9.88 19.82 -3.54
CA TRP A 120 -10.42 20.92 -2.78
C TRP A 120 -9.40 22.06 -2.70
N TYR A 121 -9.75 23.21 -3.27
CA TYR A 121 -8.98 24.45 -3.14
C TYR A 121 -9.41 25.20 -1.89
N VAL A 122 -8.44 25.60 -1.07
CA VAL A 122 -8.65 26.49 0.08
C VAL A 122 -7.52 27.52 0.09
N SER A 123 -7.84 28.79 -0.13
CA SER A 123 -6.80 29.84 -0.22
C SER A 123 -6.05 30.08 1.08
N ASP A 124 -6.73 29.95 2.23
CA ASP A 124 -6.12 30.07 3.55
C ASP A 124 -6.75 29.05 4.53
N VAL A 125 -6.04 27.95 4.78
CA VAL A 125 -6.47 26.86 5.67
C VAL A 125 -6.61 27.33 7.11
N SER A 126 -5.86 28.37 7.53
CA SER A 126 -5.89 28.86 8.91
C SER A 126 -7.23 29.47 9.31
N LEU A 127 -8.06 29.83 8.33
CA LEU A 127 -9.39 30.38 8.55
C LEU A 127 -10.45 29.30 8.82
N LEU A 128 -10.17 28.02 8.54
CA LEU A 128 -11.16 26.95 8.68
C LEU A 128 -11.51 26.65 10.15
N LYS A 129 -12.80 26.49 10.42
CA LYS A 129 -13.31 25.92 11.67
C LYS A 129 -13.24 24.40 11.59
N ALA A 130 -12.92 23.74 12.71
CA ALA A 130 -13.01 22.29 12.86
C ALA A 130 -14.48 21.82 12.94
N ASP A 131 -15.21 22.01 11.84
CA ASP A 131 -16.65 21.75 11.69
C ASP A 131 -16.98 21.61 10.20
N GLY A 132 -18.05 20.90 9.88
CA GLY A 132 -18.45 20.58 8.52
C GLY A 132 -18.27 19.11 8.14
N SER A 133 -18.86 18.74 7.01
CA SER A 133 -18.91 17.36 6.52
C SER A 133 -18.74 17.31 5.00
N ILE A 134 -18.18 16.21 4.53
CA ILE A 134 -18.17 15.78 3.13
C ILE A 134 -19.04 14.53 3.04
N GLU A 135 -19.96 14.49 2.10
CA GLU A 135 -21.03 13.51 2.06
C GLU A 135 -21.29 13.02 0.63
N ILE A 136 -21.57 11.73 0.53
CA ILE A 136 -22.17 11.12 -0.64
C ILE A 136 -23.39 10.29 -0.22
N THR A 137 -24.43 10.28 -1.06
CA THR A 137 -25.68 9.56 -0.78
C THR A 137 -26.30 9.00 -2.05
N SER A 138 -27.10 7.95 -1.87
CA SER A 138 -27.93 7.32 -2.89
C SER A 138 -29.41 7.75 -2.82
N SER A 139 -29.81 8.56 -1.82
CA SER A 139 -31.20 8.99 -1.62
C SER A 139 -31.57 10.27 -2.40
N GLY A 140 -30.56 10.97 -2.95
CA GLY A 140 -30.73 12.26 -3.62
C GLY A 140 -30.86 13.45 -2.66
N LYS A 141 -30.63 13.27 -1.35
CA LYS A 141 -30.66 14.32 -0.33
C LYS A 141 -29.75 13.97 0.85
N SER A 142 -29.29 14.99 1.56
CA SER A 142 -28.46 14.83 2.76
C SER A 142 -29.20 14.14 3.91
N ASP A 143 -28.44 13.55 4.84
CA ASP A 143 -28.91 12.92 6.09
C ASP A 143 -29.80 11.66 5.90
N ASP A 144 -29.78 11.04 4.71
CA ASP A 144 -30.56 9.84 4.36
C ASP A 144 -29.74 8.94 3.43
N HIS A 145 -29.48 7.69 3.82
CA HIS A 145 -28.57 6.74 3.15
C HIS A 145 -27.23 7.39 2.78
N GLU A 146 -26.53 7.92 3.79
CA GLU A 146 -25.36 8.77 3.62
C GLU A 146 -24.08 8.11 4.12
N SER A 147 -23.00 8.35 3.39
CA SER A 147 -21.63 8.12 3.85
C SER A 147 -20.93 9.47 3.96
N ALA A 148 -20.50 9.79 5.17
CA ALA A 148 -19.99 11.11 5.54
C ALA A 148 -18.58 11.04 6.13
N TRP A 149 -17.85 12.15 6.00
CA TRP A 149 -16.54 12.35 6.62
C TRP A 149 -16.44 13.76 7.17
N ASP A 150 -16.05 13.88 8.44
CA ASP A 150 -15.85 15.17 9.08
C ASP A 150 -14.71 15.95 8.41
N VAL A 151 -14.87 17.27 8.30
CA VAL A 151 -13.82 18.17 7.81
C VAL A 151 -12.71 18.35 8.85
N ALA A 152 -13.06 18.32 10.15
CA ALA A 152 -12.14 18.62 11.24
C ALA A 152 -10.83 17.79 11.23
N PRO A 153 -10.86 16.45 11.02
CA PRO A 153 -9.63 15.64 10.94
C PRO A 153 -8.77 15.93 9.71
N LEU A 154 -9.32 16.53 8.65
CA LEU A 154 -8.59 16.85 7.43
C LEU A 154 -7.75 18.11 7.60
N ILE A 155 -8.22 19.11 8.37
CA ILE A 155 -7.58 20.44 8.48
C ILE A 155 -6.07 20.39 8.75
N PRO A 156 -5.55 19.57 9.69
CA PRO A 156 -4.10 19.51 9.96
C PRO A 156 -3.26 19.00 8.78
N THR A 157 -3.89 18.36 7.79
CA THR A 157 -3.23 17.80 6.59
C THR A 157 -3.33 18.71 5.37
N LEU A 158 -4.18 19.73 5.43
CA LEU A 158 -4.40 20.65 4.31
C LEU A 158 -3.26 21.67 4.21
N LYS A 159 -3.04 22.15 2.98
CA LYS A 159 -2.18 23.29 2.66
C LYS A 159 -2.98 24.35 1.92
N ASN A 160 -2.51 25.60 1.98
CA ASN A 160 -3.05 26.66 1.15
C ASN A 160 -2.93 26.30 -0.34
N GLY A 161 -3.99 26.53 -1.08
CA GLY A 161 -4.15 26.11 -2.46
C GLY A 161 -4.89 24.79 -2.58
N TRP A 162 -4.48 23.97 -3.56
CA TRP A 162 -5.13 22.72 -3.89
C TRP A 162 -4.69 21.54 -3.02
N ASN A 163 -5.67 20.77 -2.56
CA ASN A 163 -5.52 19.54 -1.79
C ASN A 163 -6.26 18.41 -2.50
N GLU A 164 -5.63 17.25 -2.68
CA GLU A 164 -6.35 16.05 -3.12
C GLU A 164 -6.95 15.40 -1.86
N ILE A 165 -8.27 15.34 -1.82
CA ILE A 165 -9.02 14.73 -0.73
C ILE A 165 -9.34 13.30 -1.15
N ALA A 166 -9.01 12.33 -0.30
CA ALA A 166 -9.18 10.91 -0.57
C ALA A 166 -9.87 10.23 0.62
N LEU A 167 -11.12 9.83 0.44
CA LEU A 167 -12.02 9.39 1.49
C LEU A 167 -12.41 7.93 1.28
N ASN A 168 -11.89 7.04 2.13
CA ASN A 168 -12.19 5.62 2.07
C ASN A 168 -13.61 5.36 2.59
N PHE A 169 -14.40 4.57 1.85
CA PHE A 169 -15.75 4.17 2.26
C PHE A 169 -15.77 3.41 3.59
N SER A 170 -14.69 2.67 3.88
CA SER A 170 -14.53 1.93 5.13
C SER A 170 -14.34 2.82 6.36
N LYS A 171 -14.07 4.11 6.16
CA LYS A 171 -13.90 5.12 7.21
C LYS A 171 -15.08 6.11 7.28
N ALA A 172 -16.09 5.92 6.44
CA ALA A 172 -17.26 6.80 6.44
C ALA A 172 -18.06 6.64 7.74
N ILE A 173 -18.52 7.76 8.28
CA ILE A 173 -19.64 7.81 9.21
C ILE A 173 -20.89 7.47 8.41
N LYS A 174 -21.67 6.50 8.90
CA LYS A 174 -22.86 5.99 8.21
C LYS A 174 -24.11 6.39 8.97
N THR A 175 -25.15 6.78 8.24
CA THR A 175 -26.50 6.89 8.79
C THR A 175 -27.00 5.54 9.30
N ASN A 176 -28.01 5.56 10.18
CA ASN A 176 -28.52 4.35 10.85
C ASN A 176 -29.12 3.30 9.91
N ASP A 177 -29.41 3.66 8.66
CA ASP A 177 -29.87 2.79 7.58
C ASP A 177 -28.74 1.95 6.92
N GLY A 178 -27.49 2.14 7.33
CA GLY A 178 -26.33 1.40 6.81
C GLY A 178 -25.45 2.20 5.84
N GLY A 179 -25.81 3.46 5.58
CA GLY A 179 -25.07 4.39 4.72
C GLY A 179 -25.46 4.30 3.25
N ALA A 180 -24.67 4.94 2.38
CA ALA A 180 -24.97 5.05 0.97
C ALA A 180 -24.91 3.71 0.22
N ASP A 181 -25.83 3.50 -0.71
CA ASP A 181 -25.73 2.44 -1.71
C ASP A 181 -24.74 2.87 -2.81
N TYR A 182 -23.52 2.32 -2.74
CA TYR A 182 -22.44 2.62 -3.68
C TYR A 182 -22.73 2.18 -5.12
N SER A 183 -23.82 1.42 -5.37
CA SER A 183 -24.28 1.12 -6.74
C SER A 183 -25.27 2.14 -7.31
N ALA A 184 -25.67 3.14 -6.51
CA ALA A 184 -26.69 4.12 -6.87
C ALA A 184 -26.41 5.53 -6.29
N ILE A 185 -25.15 5.96 -6.23
CA ILE A 185 -24.79 7.29 -5.72
C ILE A 185 -25.33 8.37 -6.65
N ASN A 186 -26.00 9.38 -6.11
CA ASN A 186 -26.63 10.44 -6.90
C ASN A 186 -26.50 11.84 -6.28
N HIS A 187 -25.80 11.97 -5.16
CA HIS A 187 -25.65 13.24 -4.46
C HIS A 187 -24.28 13.35 -3.82
N PHE A 188 -23.69 14.54 -3.92
CA PHE A 188 -22.49 14.97 -3.21
C PHE A 188 -22.78 16.28 -2.49
N ARG A 189 -22.29 16.40 -1.26
CA ARG A 189 -22.22 17.68 -0.53
C ARG A 189 -20.87 17.80 0.16
N ILE A 190 -20.32 19.01 0.15
CA ILE A 190 -19.37 19.45 1.16
C ILE A 190 -19.90 20.74 1.75
N PHE A 191 -19.90 20.86 3.08
CA PHE A 191 -20.15 22.12 3.77
C PHE A 191 -19.13 22.32 4.88
N PHE A 192 -18.75 23.57 5.12
CA PHE A 192 -17.73 23.93 6.10
C PHE A 192 -17.86 25.40 6.50
N PHE A 193 -17.13 25.77 7.54
CA PHE A 193 -17.19 27.11 8.12
C PHE A 193 -15.80 27.72 8.29
N THR A 194 -15.73 29.05 8.31
CA THR A 194 -14.59 29.76 8.88
C THR A 194 -14.73 29.86 10.41
N ALA A 195 -13.61 30.02 11.12
CA ALA A 195 -13.56 30.05 12.58
C ALA A 195 -14.27 31.28 13.20
N SER A 196 -14.46 32.33 12.40
CA SER A 196 -15.12 33.60 12.75
C SER A 196 -15.73 34.20 11.48
N LYS A 197 -16.60 35.21 11.61
CA LYS A 197 -17.05 36.06 10.47
C LYS A 197 -16.09 37.23 10.18
N ASP A 198 -15.19 37.52 11.11
CA ASP A 198 -14.16 38.56 10.99
C ASP A 198 -12.88 37.94 10.41
N HIS A 199 -12.82 37.89 9.08
CA HIS A 199 -11.67 37.42 8.31
C HIS A 199 -11.66 38.07 6.92
N GLY A 200 -10.50 38.06 6.26
CA GLY A 200 -10.44 38.38 4.83
C GLY A 200 -11.11 37.30 3.98
N ASP A 201 -11.39 37.61 2.72
CA ASP A 201 -12.06 36.68 1.80
C ASP A 201 -11.37 35.32 1.71
N LEU A 202 -12.12 34.24 1.96
CA LEU A 202 -11.65 32.86 1.76
C LEU A 202 -12.15 32.34 0.41
N VAL A 203 -11.27 32.31 -0.58
CA VAL A 203 -11.53 31.66 -1.87
C VAL A 203 -11.39 30.15 -1.73
N THR A 204 -12.37 29.41 -2.26
CA THR A 204 -12.45 27.95 -2.23
C THR A 204 -13.04 27.38 -3.52
N GLY A 205 -12.88 26.09 -3.77
CA GLY A 205 -13.45 25.44 -4.93
C GLY A 205 -13.25 23.92 -4.96
N VAL A 206 -14.03 23.23 -5.78
CA VAL A 206 -13.94 21.77 -5.97
C VAL A 206 -13.75 21.41 -7.44
N ASP A 207 -13.06 20.29 -7.68
CA ASP A 207 -12.70 19.81 -9.02
C ASP A 207 -12.49 18.28 -9.02
N ASP A 208 -12.62 17.61 -10.17
CA ASP A 208 -12.34 16.17 -10.41
C ASP A 208 -12.98 15.21 -9.38
N LEU A 209 -14.31 15.24 -9.22
CA LEU A 209 -14.99 14.34 -8.30
C LEU A 209 -15.10 12.95 -8.92
N VAL A 210 -14.38 11.97 -8.35
CA VAL A 210 -14.27 10.61 -8.89
C VAL A 210 -14.31 9.54 -7.81
N PHE A 211 -14.70 8.33 -8.20
CA PHE A 211 -14.60 7.12 -7.40
C PHE A 211 -13.50 6.21 -7.93
N ARG A 212 -12.85 5.45 -7.04
CA ARG A 212 -11.88 4.41 -7.41
C ARG A 212 -11.76 3.35 -6.33
N ALA A 213 -11.08 2.25 -6.66
CA ALA A 213 -10.61 1.33 -5.63
C ALA A 213 -9.63 2.05 -4.70
N ALA A 214 -9.86 1.92 -3.39
CA ALA A 214 -8.96 2.43 -2.37
C ALA A 214 -7.57 1.80 -2.57
N PRO A 215 -6.49 2.59 -2.58
CA PRO A 215 -5.14 2.04 -2.60
C PRO A 215 -4.95 1.14 -1.39
N ALA A 216 -4.23 0.03 -1.56
CA ALA A 216 -3.76 -0.77 -0.44
C ALA A 216 -3.00 0.14 0.54
N PRO A 217 -3.27 0.07 1.86
CA PRO A 217 -2.49 0.80 2.84
C PRO A 217 -1.00 0.46 2.69
N PRO A 218 -0.10 1.44 2.90
CA PRO A 218 1.33 1.21 2.74
C PRO A 218 1.82 0.12 3.71
N PRO A 219 2.83 -0.67 3.32
CA PRO A 219 3.47 -1.60 4.23
C PRO A 219 4.06 -0.90 5.46
N VAL A 220 3.99 -1.57 6.62
CA VAL A 220 4.69 -1.14 7.83
C VAL A 220 5.90 -2.05 8.04
N VAL A 221 7.09 -1.47 7.95
CA VAL A 221 8.35 -2.20 8.16
C VAL A 221 8.50 -2.60 9.62
N PHE A 222 8.76 -3.88 9.87
CA PHE A 222 9.17 -4.38 11.19
C PHE A 222 10.69 -4.30 11.33
N ASP A 223 11.44 -4.92 10.41
CA ASP A 223 12.91 -4.84 10.35
C ASP A 223 13.40 -5.28 8.96
N ASN A 224 14.32 -4.54 8.34
CA ASN A 224 14.89 -4.91 7.03
C ASN A 224 16.04 -5.92 7.13
N ALA A 225 16.47 -6.33 8.33
CA ALA A 225 17.63 -7.20 8.55
C ALA A 225 18.95 -6.68 7.95
N ASP A 226 19.09 -5.35 7.82
CA ASP A 226 20.28 -4.66 7.30
C ASP A 226 21.47 -4.67 8.26
N LYS A 227 21.22 -4.93 9.55
CA LYS A 227 22.19 -4.86 10.63
C LYS A 227 21.95 -5.99 11.62
N ALA A 228 23.03 -6.44 12.26
CA ALA A 228 23.01 -7.53 13.22
C ALA A 228 22.48 -7.11 14.62
N ASP A 229 22.24 -5.83 14.86
CA ASP A 229 21.86 -5.29 16.16
C ASP A 229 20.47 -5.78 16.60
N GLY A 230 20.38 -6.29 17.82
CA GLY A 230 19.14 -6.83 18.39
C GLY A 230 18.69 -8.18 17.82
N TRP A 231 19.37 -8.71 16.79
CA TRP A 231 19.11 -10.04 16.28
C TRP A 231 19.79 -11.11 17.14
N GLN A 232 19.11 -12.24 17.36
CA GLN A 232 19.67 -13.42 17.99
C GLN A 232 19.51 -14.60 17.04
N THR A 233 20.55 -15.44 16.94
CA THR A 233 20.56 -16.63 16.07
C THR A 233 21.25 -17.80 16.75
N VAL A 234 21.16 -19.00 16.17
CA VAL A 234 22.11 -20.08 16.54
C VAL A 234 23.50 -19.68 16.04
N GLY A 235 24.38 -19.28 16.95
CA GLY A 235 25.67 -18.67 16.61
C GLY A 235 25.57 -17.16 16.41
N THR A 236 26.61 -16.55 15.85
CA THR A 236 26.71 -15.09 15.71
C THR A 236 25.87 -14.57 14.54
N PRO A 237 24.96 -13.60 14.77
CA PRO A 237 24.22 -12.93 13.70
C PRO A 237 25.19 -12.32 12.68
N THR A 238 25.05 -12.68 11.40
CA THR A 238 25.93 -12.21 10.33
C THR A 238 25.12 -11.55 9.23
N ILE A 239 25.56 -10.37 8.78
CA ILE A 239 24.92 -9.67 7.66
C ILE A 239 25.68 -9.94 6.37
N ALA A 240 24.98 -10.46 5.37
CA ALA A 240 25.49 -10.58 4.02
C ALA A 240 25.02 -9.39 3.18
N THR A 241 25.94 -8.74 2.47
CA THR A 241 25.68 -7.50 1.71
C THR A 241 25.45 -7.72 0.22
N THR A 242 25.33 -8.99 -0.19
CA THR A 242 25.09 -9.39 -1.58
C THR A 242 24.03 -10.46 -1.65
N GLY A 243 23.03 -10.26 -2.51
CA GLY A 243 21.94 -11.22 -2.69
C GLY A 243 20.75 -10.98 -1.75
N GLN A 244 20.74 -9.86 -1.03
CA GLN A 244 19.58 -9.34 -0.30
C GLN A 244 18.39 -9.06 -1.23
N LYS A 245 17.21 -8.96 -0.65
CA LYS A 245 15.93 -8.66 -1.30
C LYS A 245 15.53 -7.21 -1.16
N GLU A 246 15.84 -6.59 -0.04
CA GLU A 246 15.64 -5.18 0.20
C GLU A 246 16.89 -4.58 0.87
N GLY A 247 17.05 -3.27 0.83
CA GLY A 247 18.09 -2.60 1.58
C GLY A 247 19.53 -2.95 1.17
N THR A 248 20.41 -2.93 2.17
CA THR A 248 21.86 -3.02 2.08
C THR A 248 22.43 -4.39 2.45
N GLY A 249 21.65 -5.23 3.13
CA GLY A 249 22.04 -6.59 3.48
C GLY A 249 20.88 -7.42 4.02
N TYR A 250 21.18 -8.67 4.35
CA TYR A 250 20.22 -9.57 4.98
C TYR A 250 20.90 -10.40 6.08
N LEU A 251 20.11 -10.85 7.05
CA LEU A 251 20.60 -11.71 8.12
C LEU A 251 20.80 -13.12 7.60
N LYS A 252 22.01 -13.66 7.75
CA LYS A 252 22.43 -14.96 7.23
C LYS A 252 23.06 -15.80 8.33
N ASN A 253 22.75 -17.09 8.35
CA ASN A 253 23.46 -18.06 9.16
C ASN A 253 23.48 -19.46 8.50
N THR A 254 24.17 -20.42 9.11
CA THR A 254 24.35 -21.77 8.57
C THR A 254 24.10 -22.81 9.66
N ILE A 255 23.26 -23.80 9.37
CA ILE A 255 23.21 -25.04 10.16
C ILE A 255 24.32 -25.93 9.61
N ALA A 256 25.43 -26.01 10.35
CA ALA A 256 26.56 -26.83 9.96
C ALA A 256 26.26 -28.32 10.16
N ASN A 257 26.92 -29.17 9.38
CA ASN A 257 26.86 -30.62 9.59
C ASN A 257 27.15 -30.99 11.06
N GLY A 258 26.32 -31.85 11.64
CA GLY A 258 26.34 -32.24 13.06
C GLY A 258 25.38 -31.44 13.95
N SER A 259 24.73 -30.40 13.44
CA SER A 259 23.65 -29.64 14.10
C SER A 259 22.36 -29.78 13.30
N ASP A 260 21.21 -29.46 13.90
CA ASP A 260 19.91 -29.62 13.24
C ASP A 260 18.92 -28.49 13.53
N PHE A 261 19.36 -27.40 14.16
CA PHE A 261 18.48 -26.33 14.64
C PHE A 261 18.94 -24.95 14.18
N MET A 262 17.99 -24.11 13.79
CA MET A 262 18.20 -22.68 13.58
C MET A 262 17.04 -21.89 14.14
N GLN A 263 17.35 -20.68 14.58
CA GLN A 263 16.36 -19.66 14.90
C GLN A 263 16.87 -18.28 14.48
N PHE A 264 15.94 -17.39 14.18
CA PHE A 264 16.15 -15.95 14.07
C PHE A 264 15.15 -15.26 14.98
N ILE A 265 15.64 -14.48 15.93
CA ILE A 265 14.81 -13.74 16.90
C ILE A 265 15.15 -12.25 16.81
N LYS A 266 14.13 -11.41 16.81
CA LYS A 266 14.29 -9.96 16.87
C LYS A 266 13.31 -9.36 17.86
N ASP A 267 13.87 -8.63 18.83
CA ASP A 267 13.12 -7.72 19.69
C ASP A 267 13.25 -6.29 19.15
N VAL A 268 12.17 -5.52 19.20
CA VAL A 268 12.16 -4.10 18.82
C VAL A 268 11.62 -3.24 19.96
N THR A 269 12.25 -2.08 20.14
CA THR A 269 11.80 -1.06 21.09
C THR A 269 12.01 0.32 20.46
N PRO A 270 10.95 1.14 20.30
CA PRO A 270 9.56 0.90 20.73
C PRO A 270 8.83 -0.20 19.91
N PRO A 271 7.69 -0.74 20.43
CA PRO A 271 6.84 -1.64 19.66
C PRO A 271 6.33 -1.02 18.36
N VAL A 272 6.07 -1.87 17.36
CA VAL A 272 5.59 -1.51 16.03
C VAL A 272 4.07 -1.70 15.97
N ASN A 273 3.37 -0.62 15.61
CA ASN A 273 1.96 -0.69 15.24
C ASN A 273 1.84 -1.10 13.77
N SER A 274 1.34 -2.30 13.49
CA SER A 274 1.18 -2.80 12.13
C SER A 274 0.23 -1.94 11.29
N SER A 275 -0.66 -1.16 11.92
CA SER A 275 -1.77 -0.43 11.30
C SER A 275 -2.85 -1.32 10.67
N PHE A 276 -2.77 -2.64 10.87
CA PHE A 276 -3.72 -3.63 10.37
C PHE A 276 -4.41 -4.37 11.53
N SER A 277 -5.59 -4.91 11.24
CA SER A 277 -6.35 -5.77 12.14
C SER A 277 -6.15 -7.25 11.79
N ALA A 278 -6.66 -8.15 12.64
CA ALA A 278 -6.64 -9.58 12.35
C ALA A 278 -7.32 -9.94 11.01
N ALA A 279 -8.34 -9.17 10.59
CA ALA A 279 -9.15 -9.49 9.42
C ALA A 279 -8.51 -9.05 8.09
N ASP A 280 -7.69 -8.00 8.10
CA ASP A 280 -7.15 -7.34 6.90
C ASP A 280 -5.61 -7.27 6.87
N GLY A 281 -4.94 -7.75 7.91
CA GLY A 281 -3.48 -7.73 8.02
C GLY A 281 -2.80 -9.05 7.65
N ARG A 282 -1.56 -8.91 7.17
CA ARG A 282 -0.61 -9.99 6.93
C ARG A 282 0.77 -9.61 7.44
N PHE A 283 1.55 -10.61 7.83
CA PHE A 283 3.00 -10.47 7.99
C PHE A 283 3.71 -11.12 6.80
N THR A 284 4.72 -10.45 6.26
CA THR A 284 5.54 -10.96 5.17
C THR A 284 7.01 -10.71 5.40
N PHE A 285 7.84 -11.65 4.96
CA PHE A 285 9.29 -11.54 4.96
C PHE A 285 9.87 -12.47 3.90
N TRP A 286 11.12 -12.27 3.55
CA TRP A 286 11.85 -13.19 2.70
C TRP A 286 12.62 -14.20 3.54
N TRP A 287 12.50 -15.47 3.21
CA TRP A 287 13.26 -16.57 3.81
C TRP A 287 14.13 -17.26 2.76
N TYR A 288 15.44 -17.19 2.95
CA TYR A 288 16.42 -17.92 2.16
C TYR A 288 16.65 -19.29 2.78
N VAL A 289 16.60 -20.34 1.96
CA VAL A 289 16.96 -21.72 2.33
C VAL A 289 17.76 -22.33 1.18
N SER A 290 19.04 -22.66 1.39
CA SER A 290 19.88 -23.15 0.28
C SER A 290 19.46 -24.52 -0.24
N ASP A 291 18.94 -25.39 0.64
CA ASP A 291 18.41 -26.70 0.28
C ASP A 291 17.17 -27.03 1.11
N VAL A 292 15.99 -26.84 0.50
CA VAL A 292 14.68 -27.09 1.13
C VAL A 292 14.51 -28.57 1.47
N SER A 293 15.16 -29.48 0.74
CA SER A 293 15.03 -30.92 1.00
C SER A 293 15.59 -31.33 2.35
N LEU A 294 16.40 -30.49 3.00
CA LEU A 294 16.93 -30.76 4.34
C LEU A 294 15.96 -30.40 5.46
N LEU A 295 14.90 -29.63 5.20
CA LEU A 295 13.99 -29.16 6.23
C LEU A 295 13.12 -30.28 6.81
N LYS A 296 13.01 -30.31 8.14
CA LYS A 296 12.03 -31.11 8.86
C LYS A 296 10.69 -30.36 8.86
N ALA A 297 9.59 -31.11 8.77
CA ALA A 297 8.22 -30.59 8.95
C ALA A 297 7.94 -30.25 10.42
N ASP A 298 8.67 -29.27 10.96
CA ASP A 298 8.67 -28.83 12.34
C ASP A 298 9.21 -27.40 12.42
N GLY A 299 8.82 -26.65 13.45
CA GLY A 299 9.14 -25.24 13.60
C GLY A 299 7.94 -24.32 13.50
N SER A 300 8.15 -23.08 13.93
CA SER A 300 7.13 -22.04 14.01
C SER A 300 7.68 -20.69 13.57
N ILE A 301 6.81 -19.86 13.03
CA ILE A 301 7.02 -18.44 12.78
C ILE A 301 6.06 -17.68 13.67
N GLU A 302 6.54 -16.69 14.41
CA GLU A 302 5.82 -16.08 15.51
C GLU A 302 6.04 -14.57 15.54
N ILE A 303 4.97 -13.85 15.85
CA ILE A 303 5.01 -12.46 16.27
C ILE A 303 4.24 -12.30 17.58
N THR A 304 4.73 -11.41 18.45
CA THR A 304 4.11 -11.17 19.76
C THR A 304 4.24 -9.71 20.18
N SER A 305 3.32 -9.29 21.05
CA SER A 305 3.29 -7.99 21.73
C SER A 305 3.81 -8.06 23.18
N SER A 306 4.18 -9.23 23.69
CA SER A 306 4.64 -9.43 25.08
C SER A 306 6.16 -9.25 25.28
N GLY A 307 6.91 -9.20 24.18
CA GLY A 307 8.38 -9.14 24.17
C GLY A 307 9.07 -10.50 24.34
N LYS A 308 8.34 -11.61 24.29
CA LYS A 308 8.88 -12.98 24.39
C LYS A 308 7.93 -13.99 23.74
N SER A 309 8.46 -15.14 23.36
CA SER A 309 7.68 -16.25 22.80
C SER A 309 6.70 -16.86 23.80
N ASP A 310 5.68 -17.55 23.28
CA ASP A 310 4.66 -18.29 24.03
C ASP A 310 3.74 -17.43 24.93
N ASP A 311 3.65 -16.11 24.67
CA ASP A 311 2.86 -15.14 25.43
C ASP A 311 2.34 -14.03 24.48
N HIS A 312 1.01 -13.87 24.37
CA HIS A 312 0.31 -13.00 23.41
C HIS A 312 0.86 -13.15 21.99
N GLU A 313 0.82 -14.39 21.48
CA GLU A 313 1.51 -14.80 20.27
C GLU A 313 0.54 -15.17 19.15
N SER A 314 0.86 -14.69 17.95
CA SER A 314 0.30 -15.17 16.69
C SER A 314 1.37 -15.98 15.98
N ALA A 315 1.10 -17.27 15.80
CA ALA A 315 2.06 -18.26 15.28
C ALA A 315 1.58 -18.92 13.98
N TRP A 316 2.52 -19.41 13.18
CA TRP A 316 2.27 -20.21 11.98
C TRP A 316 3.29 -21.34 11.89
N ASP A 317 2.80 -22.57 11.70
CA ASP A 317 3.66 -23.73 11.53
C ASP A 317 4.51 -23.61 10.25
N VAL A 318 5.77 -24.06 10.33
CA VAL A 318 6.65 -24.16 9.15
C VAL A 318 6.23 -25.31 8.23
N ALA A 319 5.72 -26.41 8.80
CA ALA A 319 5.42 -27.63 8.06
C ALA A 319 4.51 -27.44 6.82
N PRO A 320 3.40 -26.66 6.87
CA PRO A 320 2.56 -26.40 5.70
C PRO A 320 3.24 -25.58 4.61
N LEU A 321 4.31 -24.82 4.92
CA LEU A 321 5.03 -23.99 3.95
C LEU A 321 5.97 -24.83 3.09
N ILE A 322 6.60 -25.87 3.65
CA ILE A 322 7.68 -26.65 3.01
C ILE A 322 7.33 -27.10 1.58
N PRO A 323 6.15 -27.66 1.28
CA PRO A 323 5.82 -28.11 -0.09
C PRO A 323 5.81 -26.99 -1.14
N THR A 324 5.73 -25.72 -0.71
CA THR A 324 5.70 -24.55 -1.58
C THR A 324 7.06 -23.84 -1.70
N LEU A 325 8.02 -24.21 -0.85
CA LEU A 325 9.35 -23.60 -0.84
C LEU A 325 10.19 -24.12 -2.02
N LYS A 326 11.09 -23.25 -2.48
CA LYS A 326 12.16 -23.57 -3.44
C LYS A 326 13.51 -23.23 -2.83
N ASN A 327 14.57 -23.88 -3.32
CA ASN A 327 15.93 -23.52 -2.97
C ASN A 327 16.18 -22.04 -3.34
N GLY A 328 16.82 -21.31 -2.43
CA GLY A 328 17.03 -19.88 -2.50
C GLY A 328 15.95 -19.09 -1.76
N TRP A 329 15.58 -17.94 -2.32
CA TRP A 329 14.66 -17.00 -1.69
C TRP A 329 13.18 -17.36 -1.92
N ASN A 330 12.44 -17.33 -0.82
CA ASN A 330 10.99 -17.52 -0.76
C ASN A 330 10.37 -16.32 -0.07
N GLN A 331 9.33 -15.72 -0.67
CA GLN A 331 8.54 -14.72 0.04
C GLN A 331 7.48 -15.46 0.84
N ILE A 332 7.54 -15.31 2.16
CA ILE A 332 6.57 -15.90 3.09
C ILE A 332 5.50 -14.85 3.35
N THR A 333 4.23 -15.25 3.31
CA THR A 333 3.09 -14.38 3.55
C THR A 333 2.12 -15.10 4.48
N LEU A 334 1.87 -14.49 5.63
CA LEU A 334 1.15 -15.09 6.75
C LEU A 334 -0.05 -14.22 7.09
N ASP A 335 -1.26 -14.74 6.89
CA ASP A 335 -2.49 -14.02 7.22
C ASP A 335 -2.71 -14.01 8.74
N PHE A 336 -3.01 -12.85 9.32
CA PHE A 336 -3.29 -12.70 10.76
C PHE A 336 -4.52 -13.49 11.22
N ASP A 337 -5.52 -13.69 10.35
CA ASP A 337 -6.71 -14.49 10.67
C ASP A 337 -6.46 -16.00 10.63
N LYS A 338 -5.31 -16.44 10.11
CA LYS A 338 -4.90 -17.85 10.06
C LYS A 338 -3.85 -18.22 11.11
N SER A 339 -3.44 -17.28 11.95
CA SER A 339 -2.47 -17.57 13.01
C SER A 339 -3.05 -18.55 14.03
N ILE A 340 -2.23 -19.48 14.50
CA ILE A 340 -2.44 -20.19 15.74
C ILE A 340 -2.26 -19.16 16.87
N LYS A 341 -3.22 -19.09 17.78
CA LYS A 341 -3.24 -18.10 18.87
C LYS A 341 -3.01 -18.80 20.19
N THR A 342 -2.19 -18.21 21.05
CA THR A 342 -2.12 -18.57 22.47
C THR A 342 -3.48 -18.33 23.15
N GLY A 343 -3.69 -18.92 24.33
CA GLY A 343 -4.98 -18.89 25.03
C GLY A 343 -5.45 -17.49 25.46
N ASP A 344 -4.59 -16.49 25.34
CA ASP A 344 -4.81 -15.06 25.61
C ASP A 344 -5.41 -14.28 24.42
N GLY A 345 -5.59 -14.92 23.25
CA GLY A 345 -6.22 -14.30 22.07
C GLY A 345 -5.26 -13.87 20.96
N GLY A 346 -3.96 -14.12 21.14
CA GLY A 346 -2.90 -13.83 20.17
C GLY A 346 -2.29 -12.43 20.33
N ALA A 347 -1.46 -12.04 19.37
CA ALA A 347 -0.71 -10.79 19.47
C ALA A 347 -1.59 -9.54 19.33
N ASP A 348 -1.27 -8.49 20.07
CA ASP A 348 -1.78 -7.15 19.81
C ASP A 348 -1.06 -6.55 18.60
N TYR A 349 -1.72 -6.58 17.44
CA TYR A 349 -1.18 -6.07 16.18
C TYR A 349 -0.89 -4.55 16.17
N THR A 350 -1.28 -3.82 17.21
CA THR A 350 -0.93 -2.41 17.39
C THR A 350 0.36 -2.19 18.21
N ALA A 351 0.91 -3.26 18.78
CA ALA A 351 2.06 -3.20 19.70
C ALA A 351 3.01 -4.40 19.55
N ILE A 352 3.26 -4.87 18.31
CA ILE A 352 4.16 -5.99 18.06
C ILE A 352 5.60 -5.58 18.39
N ASN A 353 6.29 -6.37 19.21
CA ASN A 353 7.64 -6.06 19.66
C ASN A 353 8.63 -7.23 19.58
N HIS A 354 8.17 -8.39 19.11
CA HIS A 354 9.00 -9.60 19.02
C HIS A 354 8.63 -10.39 17.77
N PHE A 355 9.66 -10.89 17.10
CA PHE A 355 9.57 -11.86 16.01
C PHE A 355 10.48 -13.05 16.32
N ARG A 356 10.00 -14.26 16.02
CA ARG A 356 10.80 -15.48 15.99
C ARG A 356 10.45 -16.31 14.77
N ILE A 357 11.46 -16.90 14.16
CA ILE A 357 11.30 -18.12 13.36
C ILE A 357 12.28 -19.15 13.90
N PHE A 358 11.83 -20.37 14.12
CA PHE A 358 12.70 -21.51 14.40
C PHE A 358 12.30 -22.72 13.58
N PHE A 359 13.27 -23.54 13.21
CA PHE A 359 13.08 -24.71 12.37
C PHE A 359 14.24 -25.67 12.51
N PHE A 360 14.05 -26.87 11.96
CA PHE A 360 15.02 -27.96 12.06
C PHE A 360 15.35 -28.58 10.71
N THR A 361 16.52 -29.21 10.61
CA THR A 361 16.80 -30.18 9.54
C THR A 361 16.27 -31.57 9.91
N GLN A 362 16.06 -32.44 8.92
CA GLN A 362 15.50 -33.78 9.11
C GLN A 362 16.39 -34.67 10.01
N THR A 363 17.70 -34.50 9.94
CA THR A 363 18.73 -35.23 10.69
C THR A 363 19.86 -34.27 11.04
N LYS A 364 20.80 -34.67 11.90
CA LYS A 364 22.04 -33.91 12.15
C LYS A 364 23.14 -34.18 11.11
N ASP A 365 23.03 -35.27 10.36
CA ASP A 365 23.99 -35.65 9.32
C ASP A 365 23.49 -35.17 7.96
N HIS A 366 23.96 -34.00 7.55
CA HIS A 366 23.61 -33.36 6.28
C HIS A 366 24.72 -32.38 5.86
N GLY A 367 24.73 -31.99 4.58
CA GLY A 367 25.57 -30.87 4.15
C GLY A 367 25.10 -29.55 4.77
N ASP A 368 26.01 -28.59 4.93
CA ASP A 368 25.69 -27.28 5.53
C ASP A 368 24.46 -26.61 4.87
N LEU A 369 23.46 -26.26 5.70
CA LEU A 369 22.26 -25.56 5.26
C LEU A 369 22.42 -24.06 5.53
N VAL A 370 22.62 -23.27 4.47
CA VAL A 370 22.66 -21.82 4.54
C VAL A 370 21.24 -21.27 4.52
N THR A 371 20.92 -20.37 5.45
CA THR A 371 19.59 -19.78 5.60
C THR A 371 19.68 -18.31 6.01
N GLY A 372 18.61 -17.55 5.82
CA GLY A 372 18.57 -16.14 6.17
C GLY A 372 17.20 -15.49 6.04
N VAL A 373 17.03 -14.34 6.66
CA VAL A 373 15.78 -13.56 6.64
C VAL A 373 16.05 -12.12 6.20
N ASP A 374 15.05 -11.50 5.56
CA ASP A 374 15.11 -10.14 5.00
C ASP A 374 13.70 -9.52 4.91
N ASP A 375 13.62 -8.18 4.92
CA ASP A 375 12.43 -7.37 4.60
C ASP A 375 11.15 -7.82 5.34
N LEU A 376 11.22 -7.83 6.68
CA LEU A 376 10.09 -8.18 7.55
C LEU A 376 9.14 -6.98 7.62
N LYS A 377 7.89 -7.16 7.20
CA LYS A 377 6.88 -6.09 7.19
C LYS A 377 5.45 -6.59 7.32
N PHE A 378 4.58 -5.71 7.75
CA PHE A 378 3.14 -5.90 7.75
C PHE A 378 2.53 -5.27 6.50
N ILE A 379 1.57 -5.96 5.88
CA ILE A 379 0.88 -5.51 4.66
C ILE A 379 -0.62 -5.79 4.76
N SER A 380 -1.39 -5.18 3.84
CA SER A 380 -2.80 -5.53 3.66
C SER A 380 -2.98 -6.88 2.97
N LYS A 381 -4.13 -7.51 3.25
CA LYS A 381 -4.57 -8.79 2.68
C LYS A 381 -5.05 -8.70 1.23
#